data_AF-A0A1S8X0R8-F1
#
_entry.id   AF-A0A1S8X0R8-F1
#
_cell.length_a   1.000
_cell.length_b   1.000
_cell.length_c   1.000
_cell.angle_alpha   90.00
_cell.angle_beta   90.00
_cell.angle_gamma   90.00
#
_symmetry.space_group_name_H-M   'P 1'
#
loop_
_entity.id
_entity.type
_entity.pdbx_description
1 polymer ?
#
loop_
_entity_poly.entity_id
_entity_poly.type
_entity_poly.pdbx_seq_one_letter_code
_entity_poly.pdbx_strand_id
1 'polypeptide(L)'
;MTSIATRRNILSYVSSFFDPPGSLSPVILTAELLLQRLCKLKFEWDQIIEGVELDLWSKWSRSIQLIQNAVIPRTHVPLPTVTTQGPKKDNVVCCSSSLRKFNPFLFDGILRVDGRLQDATLPFETKYPVILPSKHFVTHLTIEHCHTLNGRAGLNFVVSNLRQKYWILKAAKTVKSLLKDCFKCRRWFGQPCQQVMAPLPADRT
;
A
#
# COMPACT_ATOMS: atom_id res chain seq x y z
N MET A 1 23.63 -12.49 -20.98
CA MET A 1 23.11 -13.86 -21.20
C MET A 1 22.35 -13.84 -22.52
N THR A 2 22.84 -14.59 -23.50
CA THR A 2 22.52 -14.48 -24.93
C THR A 2 21.33 -15.37 -25.29
N SER A 3 20.12 -14.96 -24.89
CA SER A 3 18.89 -15.47 -25.51
C SER A 3 18.54 -14.58 -26.70
N ILE A 4 18.08 -15.18 -27.80
CA ILE A 4 17.54 -14.46 -28.96
C ILE A 4 16.55 -13.39 -28.47
N ALA A 5 16.75 -12.14 -28.88
CA ALA A 5 15.91 -11.02 -28.47
C ALA A 5 14.59 -11.06 -29.25
N THR A 6 13.62 -11.80 -28.70
CA THR A 6 12.23 -11.83 -29.18
C THR A 6 11.32 -11.15 -28.16
N ARG A 7 10.16 -10.67 -28.59
CA ARG A 7 9.17 -10.05 -27.69
C ARG A 7 8.81 -10.99 -26.53
N ARG A 8 8.65 -12.28 -26.82
CA ARG A 8 8.35 -13.32 -25.81
C ARG A 8 9.43 -13.41 -24.74
N ASN A 9 10.69 -13.47 -25.15
CA ASN A 9 11.82 -13.62 -24.23
C ASN A 9 12.03 -12.36 -23.39
N ILE A 10 11.89 -11.18 -24.00
CA ILE A 10 11.95 -9.90 -23.29
C ILE A 10 10.88 -9.83 -22.22
N LEU A 11 9.62 -10.14 -22.55
CA LEU A 11 8.51 -10.12 -21.59
C LEU A 11 8.73 -11.12 -20.45
N SER A 12 9.13 -12.35 -20.78
CA SER A 12 9.47 -13.39 -19.79
C SER A 12 10.57 -12.91 -18.83
N TYR A 13 11.63 -12.29 -19.36
CA TYR A 13 12.72 -11.76 -18.55
C TYR A 13 12.27 -10.59 -17.67
N VAL A 14 11.56 -9.60 -18.23
CA VAL A 14 11.10 -8.41 -17.49
C VAL A 14 10.13 -8.81 -16.37
N SER A 15 9.19 -9.72 -16.65
CA SER A 15 8.23 -10.21 -15.66
C SER A 15 8.86 -11.05 -14.54
N SER A 16 10.09 -11.55 -14.72
CA SER A 16 10.81 -12.26 -13.65
C SER A 16 11.26 -11.33 -12.51
N PHE A 17 11.34 -10.01 -12.76
CA PHE A 17 11.69 -9.03 -11.74
C PHE A 17 10.45 -8.67 -10.90
N PHE A 18 10.28 -9.37 -9.79
CA PHE A 18 9.21 -9.09 -8.82
C PHE A 18 9.67 -8.05 -7.79
N ASP A 19 9.02 -6.88 -7.76
CA ASP A 19 9.38 -5.76 -6.89
C ASP A 19 8.18 -5.28 -6.03
N PRO A 20 7.88 -5.96 -4.91
CA PRO A 20 6.82 -5.57 -3.98
C PRO A 20 6.91 -4.12 -3.46
N PRO A 21 8.10 -3.53 -3.19
CA PRO A 21 8.20 -2.17 -2.68
C PRO A 21 8.22 -1.09 -3.77
N GLY A 22 8.31 -1.43 -5.06
CA GLY A 22 8.35 -0.45 -6.17
C GLY A 22 9.69 0.27 -6.37
N SER A 23 10.76 -0.23 -5.75
CA SER A 23 12.11 0.34 -5.82
C SER A 23 12.75 0.28 -7.22
N LEU A 24 12.44 -0.77 -7.97
CA LEU A 24 12.89 -1.01 -9.34
C LEU A 24 11.90 -0.42 -10.36
N SER A 25 10.77 0.15 -9.92
CA SER A 25 9.73 0.69 -10.80
C SER A 25 10.25 1.64 -11.88
N PRO A 26 11.14 2.61 -11.62
CA PRO A 26 11.68 3.49 -12.67
C PRO A 26 12.41 2.73 -13.79
N VAL A 27 12.98 1.57 -13.46
CA VAL A 27 13.79 0.79 -14.39
C VAL A 27 12.94 -0.27 -15.09
N ILE A 28 12.09 -0.97 -14.36
CA ILE A 28 11.11 -1.93 -14.95
C ILE A 28 10.18 -1.20 -15.93
N LEU A 29 9.73 0.02 -15.58
CA LEU A 29 8.87 0.83 -16.45
C LEU A 29 9.50 1.11 -17.82
N THR A 30 10.82 1.36 -17.87
CA THR A 30 11.50 1.60 -19.16
C THR A 30 11.52 0.35 -20.05
N ALA A 31 11.55 -0.85 -19.47
CA ALA A 31 11.39 -2.11 -20.20
C ALA A 31 9.94 -2.33 -20.65
N GLU A 32 8.96 -1.99 -19.82
CA GLU A 32 7.54 -2.07 -20.19
C GLU A 32 7.18 -1.10 -21.33
N LEU A 33 7.77 0.09 -21.34
CA LEU A 33 7.64 1.05 -22.45
C LEU A 33 8.24 0.52 -23.75
N LEU A 34 9.38 -0.17 -23.67
CA LEU A 34 9.97 -0.87 -24.83
C LEU A 34 9.04 -1.98 -25.34
N LEU A 35 8.47 -2.80 -24.45
CA LEU A 35 7.48 -3.82 -24.81
C LEU A 35 6.23 -3.21 -25.46
N GLN A 36 5.73 -2.09 -24.93
CA GLN A 36 4.61 -1.37 -25.52
C GLN A 36 4.94 -0.84 -26.92
N ARG A 37 6.16 -0.35 -27.14
CA ARG A 37 6.65 0.11 -28.44
C ARG A 37 6.73 -1.03 -29.45
N LEU A 38 7.25 -2.19 -29.06
CA LEU A 38 7.27 -3.41 -29.91
C LEU A 38 5.85 -3.85 -30.30
N CYS A 39 4.89 -3.74 -29.38
CA CYS A 39 3.48 -4.02 -29.69
C CYS A 39 2.89 -3.03 -30.70
N LYS A 40 3.19 -1.72 -30.59
CA LYS A 40 2.73 -0.71 -31.55
C LYS A 40 3.33 -0.89 -32.94
N LEU A 41 4.59 -1.32 -33.01
CA LEU A 41 5.28 -1.67 -34.26
C LEU A 41 4.86 -3.02 -34.85
N LYS A 42 3.91 -3.73 -34.20
CA LYS A 42 3.35 -5.01 -34.64
C LYS A 42 4.39 -6.11 -34.88
N PHE A 43 5.42 -6.18 -34.04
CA PHE A 43 6.33 -7.33 -34.04
C PHE A 43 5.60 -8.62 -33.64
N GLU A 44 5.93 -9.72 -34.30
CA GLU A 44 5.46 -11.06 -33.92
C GLU A 44 6.17 -11.56 -32.66
N TRP A 45 5.57 -12.52 -31.95
CA TRP A 45 6.07 -12.98 -30.63
C TRP A 45 7.48 -13.56 -30.66
N ASP A 46 7.78 -14.30 -31.73
CA ASP A 46 9.02 -15.07 -31.92
C ASP A 46 9.92 -14.48 -33.03
N GLN A 47 9.60 -13.27 -33.49
CA GLN A 47 10.42 -12.52 -34.45
C GLN A 47 11.67 -11.94 -33.77
N ILE A 48 12.80 -12.00 -34.49
CA ILE A 48 14.06 -11.41 -34.05
C ILE A 48 13.96 -9.89 -34.17
N ILE A 49 14.32 -9.19 -33.09
CA ILE A 49 14.32 -7.72 -33.04
C ILE A 49 15.65 -7.20 -33.58
N GLU A 50 15.58 -6.33 -34.59
CA GLU A 50 16.74 -5.70 -35.22
C GLU A 50 16.67 -4.16 -35.16
N GLY A 51 17.81 -3.49 -35.32
CA GLY A 51 17.89 -2.03 -35.37
C GLY A 51 17.86 -1.34 -34.01
N VAL A 52 17.19 -0.18 -33.94
CA VAL A 52 17.21 0.73 -32.77
C VAL A 52 16.62 0.07 -31.51
N GLU A 53 15.62 -0.78 -31.66
CA GLU A 53 14.97 -1.45 -30.52
C GLU A 53 15.91 -2.46 -29.84
N LEU A 54 16.80 -3.10 -30.60
CA LEU A 54 17.82 -4.01 -30.06
C LEU A 54 18.87 -3.25 -29.25
N ASP A 55 19.26 -2.05 -29.69
CA ASP A 55 20.17 -1.18 -28.96
C ASP A 55 19.52 -0.67 -27.65
N LEU A 56 18.24 -0.28 -27.69
CA LEU A 56 17.49 0.08 -26.48
C LEU A 56 17.40 -1.07 -25.48
N TRP A 57 17.11 -2.29 -25.97
CA TRP A 57 17.10 -3.48 -25.14
C TRP A 57 18.47 -3.78 -24.53
N SER A 58 19.54 -3.66 -25.32
CA SER A 58 20.91 -3.89 -24.86
C SER A 58 21.34 -2.85 -23.82
N LYS A 59 20.97 -1.58 -24.02
CA LYS A 59 21.20 -0.50 -23.06
C LYS A 59 20.47 -0.75 -21.74
N TRP A 60 19.20 -1.13 -21.81
CA TRP A 60 18.41 -1.47 -20.62
C TRP A 60 18.96 -2.71 -19.89
N SER A 61 19.32 -3.76 -20.63
CA SER A 61 19.89 -4.98 -20.05
C SER A 61 21.19 -4.70 -19.29
N ARG A 62 22.04 -3.79 -19.82
CA ARG A 62 23.23 -3.31 -19.12
C ARG A 62 22.89 -2.48 -17.88
N SER A 63 21.88 -1.61 -17.94
CA SER A 63 21.51 -0.79 -16.78
C SER A 63 21.01 -1.64 -15.60
N ILE A 64 20.33 -2.75 -15.87
CA ILE A 64 19.95 -3.74 -14.85
C ILE A 64 21.16 -4.34 -14.13
N GLN A 65 22.26 -4.61 -14.84
CA GLN A 65 23.47 -5.15 -14.21
C GLN A 65 24.09 -4.15 -13.23
N LEU A 66 23.97 -2.84 -13.48
CA LEU A 66 24.46 -1.80 -12.57
C LEU A 66 23.68 -1.78 -11.23
N ILE A 67 22.39 -2.14 -11.27
CA ILE A 67 21.51 -2.14 -10.09
C ILE A 67 21.83 -3.29 -9.14
N GLN A 68 22.44 -4.38 -9.61
CA GLN A 68 22.86 -5.48 -8.73
C GLN A 68 23.79 -5.00 -7.60
N ASN A 69 24.52 -3.91 -7.82
CA ASN A 69 25.42 -3.31 -6.83
C ASN A 69 24.84 -2.06 -6.15
N ALA A 70 23.59 -1.69 -6.45
CA ALA A 70 22.96 -0.52 -5.86
C ALA A 70 22.52 -0.83 -4.42
N VAL A 71 23.16 -0.15 -3.46
CA VAL A 71 22.74 -0.17 -2.06
C VAL A 71 21.66 0.89 -1.91
N ILE A 72 20.41 0.47 -1.72
CA ILE A 72 19.33 1.38 -1.32
C ILE A 72 19.43 1.54 0.20
N PRO A 73 19.86 2.72 0.71
CA PRO A 73 19.85 2.94 2.15
C PRO A 73 18.40 2.90 2.61
N ARG A 74 18.03 1.81 3.30
CA ARG A 74 16.81 1.78 4.10
C ARG A 74 17.04 2.76 5.25
N THR A 75 16.72 4.04 5.03
CA THR A 75 16.66 5.01 6.12
C THR A 75 15.50 4.62 7.03
N HIS A 76 15.79 3.70 7.95
CA HIS A 76 15.19 3.80 9.27
C HIS A 76 15.67 5.16 9.78
N VAL A 77 14.81 6.17 9.70
CA VAL A 77 15.02 7.39 10.50
C VAL A 77 15.19 6.89 11.92
N PRO A 78 16.36 7.04 12.56
CA PRO A 78 16.49 6.69 13.95
C PRO A 78 15.66 7.72 14.70
N LEU A 79 14.42 7.35 15.04
CA LEU A 79 13.72 8.05 16.09
C LEU A 79 14.56 7.87 17.37
N PRO A 80 14.63 8.88 18.25
CA PRO A 80 15.39 8.76 19.49
C PRO A 80 15.02 7.44 20.17
N THR A 81 16.02 6.56 20.28
CA THR A 81 15.91 5.24 20.87
C THR A 81 15.63 5.46 22.35
N VAL A 82 14.37 5.62 22.72
CA VAL A 82 13.99 5.50 24.12
C VAL A 82 14.17 4.02 24.43
N THR A 83 15.26 3.72 25.13
CA THR A 83 15.56 2.40 25.68
C THR A 83 14.55 2.11 26.79
N THR A 84 13.29 1.86 26.43
CA THR A 84 12.34 1.27 27.36
C THR A 84 12.67 -0.21 27.42
N GLN A 85 13.20 -0.66 28.55
CA GLN A 85 13.12 -2.05 28.97
C GLN A 85 11.71 -2.58 28.64
N GLY A 86 11.63 -3.75 28.01
CA GLY A 86 10.36 -4.29 27.54
C GLY A 86 9.33 -4.29 28.68
N PRO A 87 8.08 -3.86 28.44
CA PRO A 87 7.07 -3.79 29.50
C PRO A 87 6.88 -5.17 30.13
N LYS A 88 6.68 -5.25 31.45
CA LYS A 88 6.27 -6.50 32.11
C LYS A 88 4.87 -6.85 31.59
N LYS A 89 4.77 -7.86 30.73
CA LYS A 89 3.53 -8.22 30.02
C LYS A 89 2.76 -9.24 30.85
N ASP A 90 1.65 -8.82 31.42
CA ASP A 90 0.72 -9.74 32.07
C ASP A 90 -0.36 -10.19 31.07
N ASN A 91 -0.47 -11.51 30.87
CA ASN A 91 -1.47 -12.12 29.99
C ASN A 91 -2.78 -12.31 30.75
N VAL A 92 -3.73 -11.38 30.57
CA VAL A 92 -4.97 -11.35 31.36
C VAL A 92 -6.18 -11.97 30.63
N VAL A 93 -6.05 -12.20 29.33
CA VAL A 93 -7.20 -12.58 28.49
C VAL A 93 -7.41 -14.11 28.47
N CYS A 94 -8.67 -14.58 28.47
CA CYS A 94 -9.04 -16.00 28.40
C CYS A 94 -8.99 -16.61 26.97
N CYS A 95 -8.70 -17.93 26.87
CA CYS A 95 -8.42 -18.67 25.62
C CYS A 95 -9.57 -18.62 24.62
N SER A 96 -10.79 -18.61 25.13
CA SER A 96 -12.01 -18.59 24.34
C SER A 96 -12.36 -17.22 23.78
N SER A 97 -11.75 -16.14 24.27
CA SER A 97 -12.14 -14.80 23.86
C SER A 97 -11.68 -14.50 22.43
N SER A 98 -12.51 -13.77 21.68
CA SER A 98 -12.17 -13.30 20.33
C SER A 98 -10.97 -12.35 20.27
N LEU A 99 -10.49 -11.87 21.42
CA LEU A 99 -9.36 -10.97 21.57
C LEU A 99 -8.01 -11.71 21.60
N ARG A 100 -7.99 -13.00 22.00
CA ARG A 100 -6.77 -13.84 22.06
C ARG A 100 -5.95 -13.77 20.78
N LYS A 101 -6.60 -13.74 19.61
CA LYS A 101 -5.96 -13.67 18.28
C LYS A 101 -5.08 -12.43 18.05
N PHE A 102 -5.22 -11.40 18.88
CA PHE A 102 -4.45 -10.16 18.78
C PHE A 102 -3.29 -10.11 19.79
N ASN A 103 -2.92 -11.24 20.43
CA ASN A 103 -1.92 -11.28 21.51
C ASN A 103 -2.03 -10.09 22.48
N PRO A 104 -3.20 -9.90 23.12
CA PRO A 104 -3.44 -8.77 24.00
C PRO A 104 -2.67 -8.95 25.31
N PHE A 105 -2.00 -7.89 25.76
CA PHE A 105 -1.36 -7.84 27.07
C PHE A 105 -1.81 -6.60 27.84
N LEU A 106 -1.74 -6.67 29.17
CA LEU A 106 -2.05 -5.55 30.03
C LEU A 106 -0.78 -4.73 30.31
N PHE A 107 -0.88 -3.41 30.14
CA PHE A 107 0.17 -2.48 30.55
C PHE A 107 -0.47 -1.20 31.08
N ASP A 108 -0.12 -0.82 32.31
CA ASP A 108 -0.68 0.35 33.00
C ASP A 108 -2.21 0.35 33.04
N GLY A 109 -2.81 -0.81 33.33
CA GLY A 109 -4.27 -1.01 33.36
C GLY A 109 -4.97 -0.96 32.00
N ILE A 110 -4.25 -0.76 30.90
CA ILE A 110 -4.80 -0.64 29.55
C ILE A 110 -4.43 -1.86 28.70
N LEU A 111 -5.40 -2.37 27.95
CA LEU A 111 -5.20 -3.51 27.05
C LEU A 111 -4.53 -3.06 25.75
N ARG A 112 -3.37 -3.63 25.43
CA ARG A 112 -2.57 -3.31 24.24
C ARG A 112 -2.31 -4.54 23.40
N VAL A 113 -2.07 -4.33 22.11
CA VAL A 113 -1.68 -5.39 21.17
C VAL A 113 -0.17 -5.55 21.17
N ASP A 114 0.30 -6.78 21.35
CA ASP A 114 1.68 -7.13 21.04
C ASP A 114 1.80 -7.61 19.59
N GLY A 115 2.95 -7.39 18.97
CA GLY A 115 3.10 -7.60 17.53
C GLY A 115 4.53 -7.85 17.07
N ARG A 116 4.75 -7.62 15.78
CA ARG A 116 6.05 -7.82 15.10
C ARG A 116 7.02 -6.63 15.24
N LEU A 117 6.55 -5.50 15.77
CA LEU A 117 7.33 -4.26 15.83
C LEU A 117 8.08 -4.08 17.17
N GLN A 118 8.31 -5.17 17.92
CA GLN A 118 8.94 -5.10 19.24
C GLN A 118 10.36 -4.52 19.16
N ASP A 119 11.14 -4.99 18.19
CA ASP A 119 12.54 -4.60 17.99
C ASP A 119 12.71 -3.35 17.11
N ALA A 120 11.62 -2.81 16.55
CA ALA A 120 11.71 -1.64 15.68
C ALA A 120 12.11 -0.38 16.48
N THR A 121 12.85 0.56 15.89
CA THR A 121 13.12 1.86 16.52
C THR A 121 11.92 2.79 16.36
N LEU A 122 10.82 2.48 17.05
CA LEU A 122 9.56 3.22 16.99
C LEU A 122 9.10 3.65 18.39
N PRO A 123 8.23 4.66 18.50
CA PRO A 123 7.65 5.06 19.79
C PRO A 123 6.83 3.92 20.40
N PHE A 124 6.78 3.88 21.72
CA PHE A 124 6.06 2.85 22.47
C PHE A 124 4.59 2.70 22.04
N GLU A 125 3.89 3.82 21.80
CA GLU A 125 2.49 3.83 21.35
C GLU A 125 2.30 3.09 20.02
N THR A 126 3.27 3.20 19.12
CA THR A 126 3.24 2.58 17.79
C THR A 126 3.63 1.12 17.83
N LYS A 127 4.55 0.74 18.73
CA LYS A 127 4.88 -0.67 18.97
C LYS A 127 3.71 -1.43 19.58
N TYR A 128 3.04 -0.81 20.55
CA TYR A 128 2.03 -1.43 21.39
C TYR A 128 0.74 -0.61 21.40
N PRO A 129 -0.02 -0.61 20.30
CA PRO A 129 -1.22 0.20 20.18
C PRO A 129 -2.33 -0.25 21.14
N VAL A 130 -3.13 0.71 21.60
CA VAL A 130 -4.24 0.49 22.55
C VAL A 130 -5.43 -0.15 21.86
N ILE A 131 -5.98 -1.22 22.43
CA ILE A 131 -7.16 -1.88 21.87
C ILE A 131 -8.41 -1.04 22.15
N LEU A 132 -9.15 -0.68 21.10
CA LEU A 132 -10.40 0.04 21.20
C LEU A 132 -11.58 -0.77 20.63
N PRO A 133 -12.72 -0.85 21.35
CA PRO A 133 -13.92 -1.50 20.85
C PRO A 133 -14.49 -0.78 19.63
N SER A 134 -14.98 -1.54 18.64
CA SER A 134 -15.40 -0.98 17.34
C SER A 134 -16.62 -0.06 17.40
N LYS A 135 -17.47 -0.19 18.43
CA LYS A 135 -18.77 0.49 18.57
C LYS A 135 -18.80 1.52 19.70
N HIS A 136 -17.68 1.72 20.40
CA HIS A 136 -17.66 2.62 21.55
C HIS A 136 -17.63 4.09 21.09
N PHE A 137 -18.26 4.98 21.85
CA PHE A 137 -18.33 6.41 21.55
C PHE A 137 -16.95 7.05 21.36
N VAL A 138 -16.00 6.72 22.25
CA VAL A 138 -14.61 7.21 22.14
C VAL A 138 -13.99 6.81 20.79
N THR A 139 -14.21 5.59 20.32
CA THR A 139 -13.70 5.13 19.02
C THR A 139 -14.25 5.95 17.87
N HIS A 140 -15.54 6.30 17.92
CA HIS A 140 -16.15 7.19 16.92
C HIS A 140 -15.49 8.57 16.92
N LEU A 141 -15.35 9.20 18.09
CA LEU A 141 -14.68 10.50 18.22
C LEU A 141 -13.23 10.47 17.76
N THR A 142 -12.49 9.42 18.09
CA THR A 142 -11.09 9.26 17.66
C THR A 142 -10.99 9.15 16.14
N ILE A 143 -11.86 8.36 15.51
CA ILE A 143 -11.90 8.24 14.04
C ILE A 143 -12.28 9.57 13.40
N GLU A 144 -13.30 10.26 13.93
CA GLU A 144 -13.77 11.54 13.41
C GLU A 144 -12.71 12.63 13.52
N HIS A 145 -12.02 12.69 14.67
CA HIS A 145 -10.89 13.60 14.88
C HIS A 145 -9.76 13.32 13.88
N CYS A 146 -9.34 12.06 13.76
CA CYS A 146 -8.32 11.64 12.80
C CYS A 146 -8.73 11.94 11.35
N HIS A 147 -9.99 11.70 10.99
CA HIS A 147 -10.52 12.02 9.67
C HIS A 147 -10.50 13.53 9.40
N THR A 148 -10.91 14.35 10.37
CA THR A 148 -10.97 15.81 10.21
C THR A 148 -9.56 16.39 10.06
N LEU A 149 -8.60 15.92 10.85
CA LEU A 149 -7.20 16.35 10.76
C LEU A 149 -6.54 15.99 9.43
N ASN A 150 -6.77 14.77 8.93
CA ASN A 150 -6.17 14.29 7.69
C ASN A 150 -6.98 14.67 6.44
N GLY A 151 -8.13 15.33 6.61
CA GLY A 151 -9.03 15.71 5.53
C GLY A 151 -9.55 14.52 4.72
N ARG A 152 -9.63 14.69 3.40
CA ARG A 152 -10.20 13.73 2.43
C ARG A 152 -9.34 12.48 2.21
N ALA A 153 -8.40 12.19 3.10
CA ALA A 153 -7.58 11.00 2.98
C ALA A 153 -8.45 9.73 2.96
N GLY A 154 -8.14 8.80 2.05
CA GLY A 154 -8.93 7.60 1.84
C GLY A 154 -8.96 6.69 3.07
N LEU A 155 -9.85 5.68 3.04
CA LEU A 155 -10.06 4.72 4.13
C LEU A 155 -8.75 4.14 4.69
N ASN A 156 -7.87 3.67 3.80
CA ASN A 156 -6.62 3.02 4.20
C ASN A 156 -5.66 3.97 4.90
N PHE A 157 -5.65 5.24 4.51
CA PHE A 157 -4.82 6.26 5.14
C PHE A 157 -5.27 6.52 6.58
N VAL A 158 -6.58 6.72 6.78
CA VAL A 158 -7.16 6.92 8.12
C VAL A 158 -6.90 5.70 9.00
N VAL A 159 -7.10 4.49 8.49
CA VAL A 159 -6.81 3.25 9.23
C VAL A 159 -5.31 3.14 9.57
N SER A 160 -4.41 3.51 8.65
CA SER A 160 -2.97 3.50 8.88
C SER A 160 -2.57 4.47 9.97
N ASN A 161 -3.09 5.70 9.93
CA ASN A 161 -2.80 6.72 10.94
C ASN A 161 -3.35 6.30 12.32
N LEU A 162 -4.57 5.76 12.37
CA LEU A 162 -5.14 5.20 13.60
C LEU A 162 -4.27 4.06 14.18
N ARG A 163 -3.73 3.18 13.35
CA ARG A 163 -2.87 2.06 13.78
C ARG A 163 -1.56 2.49 14.44
N GLN A 164 -1.13 3.74 14.28
CA GLN A 164 0.06 4.26 14.95
C GLN A 164 -0.12 4.41 16.46
N LYS A 165 -1.37 4.45 16.95
CA LYS A 165 -1.70 4.61 18.38
C LYS A 165 -2.77 3.64 18.88
N TYR A 166 -3.73 3.29 18.04
CA TYR A 166 -4.93 2.54 18.40
C TYR A 166 -5.15 1.32 17.50
N TRP A 167 -5.46 0.20 18.13
CA TRP A 167 -5.91 -1.02 17.47
C TRP A 167 -7.43 -1.16 17.59
N ILE A 168 -8.15 -0.51 16.69
CA ILE A 168 -9.61 -0.56 16.67
C ILE A 168 -10.07 -1.90 16.10
N LEU A 169 -10.92 -2.62 16.85
CA LEU A 169 -11.52 -3.86 16.38
C LEU A 169 -12.36 -3.57 15.12
N LYS A 170 -12.19 -4.36 14.05
CA LYS A 170 -12.91 -4.14 12.77
C LYS A 170 -12.79 -2.70 12.22
N ALA A 171 -11.63 -2.04 12.44
CA ALA A 171 -11.37 -0.64 12.09
C ALA A 171 -11.89 -0.23 10.71
N ALA A 172 -11.53 -0.96 9.65
CA ALA A 172 -11.90 -0.62 8.28
C ALA A 172 -13.43 -0.54 8.09
N LYS A 173 -14.20 -1.41 8.75
CA LYS A 173 -15.67 -1.38 8.68
C LYS A 173 -16.24 -0.15 9.39
N THR A 174 -15.76 0.14 10.61
CA THR A 174 -16.21 1.30 11.38
C THR A 174 -15.86 2.60 10.68
N VAL A 175 -14.61 2.75 10.22
CA VAL A 175 -14.15 3.94 9.50
C VAL A 175 -14.92 4.11 8.20
N LYS A 176 -15.14 3.04 7.42
CA LYS A 176 -15.94 3.12 6.17
C LYS A 176 -17.37 3.57 6.45
N SER A 177 -17.97 3.14 7.55
CA SER A 177 -19.31 3.61 7.95
C SER A 177 -19.29 5.11 8.23
N LEU A 178 -18.33 5.57 9.04
CA LEU A 178 -18.22 6.99 9.40
C LEU A 178 -17.95 7.90 8.20
N LEU A 179 -17.09 7.46 7.28
CA LEU A 179 -16.78 8.23 6.06
C LEU A 179 -17.99 8.35 5.10
N LYS A 180 -18.92 7.39 5.11
CA LYS A 180 -20.16 7.49 4.32
C LYS A 180 -21.09 8.58 4.85
N ASP A 181 -21.10 8.81 6.16
CA ASP A 181 -21.92 9.82 6.81
C ASP A 181 -21.33 11.22 6.70
N CYS A 182 -20.02 11.33 6.45
CA CYS A 182 -19.35 12.60 6.22
C CYS A 182 -19.83 13.28 4.92
N PHE A 183 -20.47 14.44 5.06
CA PHE A 183 -20.95 15.27 3.94
C PHE A 183 -19.85 15.61 2.93
N LYS A 184 -18.65 15.98 3.41
CA LYS A 184 -17.51 16.36 2.54
C LYS A 184 -17.05 15.17 1.69
N CYS A 185 -16.95 13.98 2.29
CA CYS A 185 -16.60 12.76 1.57
C CYS A 185 -17.70 12.36 0.59
N ARG A 186 -18.97 12.41 1.02
CA ARG A 186 -20.11 12.08 0.16
C ARG A 186 -20.20 12.98 -1.07
N ARG A 187 -19.92 14.28 -0.91
CA ARG A 187 -19.87 15.25 -2.02
C ARG A 187 -18.71 14.98 -2.97
N TRP A 188 -17.54 14.63 -2.45
CA TRP A 188 -16.33 14.45 -3.26
C TRP A 188 -16.29 13.12 -4.01
N PHE A 189 -16.74 12.04 -3.36
CA PHE A 189 -16.82 10.71 -3.95
C PHE A 189 -18.19 10.43 -4.60
N GLY A 190 -19.05 11.45 -4.70
CA GLY A 190 -20.32 11.36 -5.42
C GLY A 190 -20.06 11.12 -6.90
N GLN A 191 -20.85 10.23 -7.51
CA GLN A 191 -20.75 10.03 -8.95
C GLN A 191 -21.19 11.30 -9.68
N PRO A 192 -20.49 11.69 -10.77
CA PRO A 192 -20.94 12.79 -11.60
C PRO A 192 -22.33 12.47 -12.15
N CYS A 193 -23.19 13.49 -12.19
CA CYS A 193 -24.43 13.44 -12.94
C CYS A 193 -24.12 12.98 -14.38
N GLN A 194 -24.78 11.92 -14.84
CA GLN A 194 -24.75 11.56 -16.25
C GLN A 194 -25.75 12.45 -16.99
N GLN A 195 -25.25 13.23 -17.96
CA GLN A 195 -26.13 13.96 -18.86
C GLN A 195 -26.93 12.96 -19.69
N VAL A 196 -28.25 12.98 -19.54
CA VAL A 196 -29.15 12.28 -20.46
C VAL A 196 -29.22 13.12 -21.73
N MET A 197 -28.70 12.61 -22.84
CA MET A 197 -28.86 13.26 -24.14
C MET A 197 -30.28 13.02 -24.66
N ALA A 198 -30.87 14.06 -25.26
CA ALA A 198 -32.15 13.92 -25.96
C ALA A 198 -32.00 12.94 -27.14
N PRO A 199 -33.07 12.23 -27.53
CA PRO A 199 -33.07 11.42 -28.74
C PRO A 199 -32.72 12.29 -29.95
N LEU A 200 -31.96 11.73 -30.89
CA LEU A 200 -31.63 12.41 -32.15
C LEU A 200 -32.93 12.68 -32.94
N PRO A 201 -33.07 13.85 -33.61
CA PRO A 201 -34.17 14.09 -34.53
C PRO A 201 -34.21 13.04 -35.64
N ALA A 202 -35.40 12.77 -36.19
CA ALA A 202 -35.59 11.75 -37.24
C ALA A 202 -34.71 11.98 -38.48
N ASP A 203 -34.38 13.24 -38.79
CA ASP A 203 -33.52 13.60 -39.94
C ASP A 203 -32.03 13.22 -39.74
N ARG A 204 -31.65 12.71 -38.56
CA ARG A 204 -30.27 12.39 -38.15
C ARG A 204 -30.08 10.90 -37.81
N THR A 205 -31.12 10.08 -37.96
CA THR A 205 -31.11 8.63 -37.74
C THR A 205 -31.27 7.89 -39.06
#